data_AF-A0AA94JH28-F1
#
_entry.id   AF-A0AA94JH28-F1
#
_cell.length_a   1.000
_cell.length_b   1.000
_cell.length_c   1.000
_cell.angle_alpha   90.00
_cell.angle_beta   90.00
_cell.angle_gamma   90.00
#
_symmetry.space_group_name_H-M   'P 1'
#
loop_
_entity.id
_entity.type
_entity.pdbx_description
1 polymer ?
#
loop_
_entity_poly.entity_id
_entity_poly.type
_entity_poly.pdbx_seq_one_letter_code
_entity_poly.pdbx_strand_id
1 'polypeptide(L)'
;MSIDKQKLQSLLWSEVASWRADCAEWKRNTEALQEFLGDKTVEEVALELLAENEALRDGANFRAIQSLRLDCEALRDDNDKLTRRNGMLEQNVQAMTETHVLYTWLRKKCDQPSNDAVAVQMNIGHDWVPVHDLDRDLRTMIDQEEP
;
A
#
# COMPACT_ATOMS: atom_id res chain seq x y z
N MET A 1 -14.97 28.34 -23.67
CA MET A 1 -15.29 29.71 -23.20
C MET A 1 -14.00 30.43 -22.81
N SER A 2 -13.86 31.74 -23.07
CA SER A 2 -12.66 32.55 -22.77
C SER A 2 -12.94 33.64 -21.72
N ILE A 3 -13.86 33.39 -20.80
CA ILE A 3 -14.15 34.32 -19.70
C ILE A 3 -13.04 34.24 -18.65
N ASP A 4 -12.65 35.39 -18.09
CA ASP A 4 -11.72 35.43 -16.96
C ASP A 4 -12.43 34.92 -15.71
N LYS A 5 -12.17 33.64 -15.37
CA LYS A 5 -12.82 32.93 -14.26
C LYS A 5 -12.44 33.52 -12.89
N GLN A 6 -11.24 34.10 -12.74
CA GLN A 6 -10.81 34.73 -11.48
C GLN A 6 -11.54 36.05 -11.26
N LYS A 7 -11.65 36.87 -12.32
CA LYS A 7 -12.41 38.12 -12.24
C LYS A 7 -13.90 37.88 -12.03
N LEU A 8 -14.49 36.88 -12.70
CA LEU A 8 -15.87 36.45 -12.48
C LEU A 8 -16.12 36.07 -11.01
N GLN A 9 -15.24 35.25 -10.43
CA GLN A 9 -15.36 34.80 -9.05
C GLN A 9 -15.34 35.96 -8.05
N SER A 10 -14.43 36.93 -8.25
CA SER A 10 -14.33 38.12 -7.40
C SER A 10 -15.61 38.98 -7.43
N LEU A 11 -16.18 39.17 -8.63
CA LEU A 11 -17.42 39.93 -8.81
C LEU A 11 -18.62 39.23 -8.17
N LEU A 12 -18.76 37.92 -8.38
CA LEU A 12 -19.82 37.11 -7.75
C LEU A 12 -19.72 37.14 -6.22
N TRP A 13 -18.51 37.02 -5.67
CA TRP A 13 -18.32 37.13 -4.21
C TRP A 13 -18.65 38.52 -3.67
N SER A 14 -18.32 39.57 -4.41
CA SER A 14 -18.66 40.95 -4.04
C SER A 14 -20.16 41.18 -4.06
N GLU A 15 -20.87 40.63 -5.04
CA GLU A 15 -22.34 40.70 -5.13
C GLU A 15 -23.04 39.92 -4.01
N VAL A 16 -22.58 38.71 -3.71
CA VAL A 16 -23.11 37.89 -2.60
C VAL A 16 -22.87 38.58 -1.25
N ALA A 17 -21.69 39.21 -1.08
CA ALA A 17 -21.37 39.96 0.14
C ALA A 17 -22.26 41.21 0.29
N SER A 18 -22.56 41.91 -0.79
CA SER A 18 -23.40 43.10 -0.76
C SER A 18 -24.90 42.82 -0.76
N TRP A 19 -25.34 41.58 -1.02
CA TRP A 19 -26.75 41.17 -1.02
C TRP A 19 -27.50 41.41 0.30
N ARG A 20 -26.76 41.42 1.42
CA ARG A 20 -27.30 41.81 2.76
C ARG A 20 -26.83 43.19 3.24
N ALA A 21 -25.98 43.87 2.47
CA ALA A 21 -25.48 45.20 2.77
C ALA A 21 -26.42 46.28 2.17
N ASP A 22 -26.16 47.55 2.46
CA ASP A 22 -26.96 48.66 1.96
C ASP A 22 -27.14 48.64 0.44
N CYS A 23 -28.32 49.06 -0.02
CA CYS A 23 -28.77 48.96 -1.42
C CYS A 23 -27.83 49.62 -2.45
N ALA A 24 -26.98 50.56 -2.02
CA ALA A 24 -26.02 51.27 -2.88
C ALA A 24 -24.82 50.40 -3.31
N GLU A 25 -24.26 49.58 -2.41
CA GLU A 25 -23.15 48.69 -2.75
C GLU A 25 -23.60 47.51 -3.60
N TRP A 26 -24.79 46.97 -3.28
CA TRP A 26 -25.40 45.92 -4.08
C TRP A 26 -25.62 46.37 -5.53
N LYS A 27 -26.20 47.56 -5.74
CA LYS A 27 -26.41 48.11 -7.08
C LYS A 27 -25.13 48.28 -7.89
N ARG A 28 -24.07 48.84 -7.28
CA ARG A 28 -22.77 49.00 -7.95
C ARG A 28 -22.15 47.64 -8.34
N ASN A 29 -22.26 46.65 -7.46
CA ASN A 29 -21.70 45.32 -7.72
C ASN A 29 -22.46 44.59 -8.83
N THR A 30 -23.79 44.69 -8.86
CA THR A 30 -24.62 44.13 -9.93
C THR A 30 -24.36 44.83 -11.27
N GLU A 31 -24.19 46.15 -11.31
CA GLU A 31 -23.81 46.89 -12.52
C GLU A 31 -22.43 46.46 -13.05
N ALA A 32 -21.44 46.33 -12.16
CA ALA A 32 -20.10 45.88 -12.53
C ALA A 32 -20.06 44.42 -13.03
N LEU A 33 -20.89 43.54 -12.43
CA LEU A 33 -21.04 42.17 -12.90
C LEU A 33 -21.71 42.13 -14.28
N GLN A 34 -22.75 42.91 -14.49
CA GLN A 34 -23.47 42.95 -15.76
C GLN A 34 -22.63 43.55 -16.89
N GLU A 35 -21.84 44.59 -16.61
CA GLU A 35 -20.84 45.11 -17.55
C GLU A 35 -19.77 44.07 -17.91
N PHE A 36 -19.31 43.29 -16.92
CA PHE A 36 -18.31 42.24 -17.14
C PHE A 36 -18.83 41.06 -17.96
N LEU A 37 -20.09 40.68 -17.77
CA LEU A 37 -20.73 39.58 -18.50
C LEU A 37 -21.18 39.98 -19.91
N GLY A 38 -21.43 41.27 -20.13
CA GLY A 38 -21.88 41.81 -21.41
C GLY A 38 -23.25 41.26 -21.81
N ASP A 39 -23.34 40.60 -22.96
CA ASP A 39 -24.58 40.02 -23.46
C ASP A 39 -24.99 38.71 -22.76
N LYS A 40 -24.09 38.12 -21.97
CA LYS A 40 -24.37 36.85 -21.28
C LYS A 40 -25.01 37.08 -19.91
N THR A 41 -25.93 36.19 -19.56
CA THR A 41 -26.48 36.09 -18.21
C THR A 41 -25.56 35.28 -17.29
N VAL A 42 -25.73 35.44 -15.98
CA VAL A 42 -25.03 34.63 -14.97
C VAL A 42 -25.38 33.15 -15.17
N GLU A 43 -26.65 32.86 -15.48
CA GLU A 43 -27.13 31.50 -15.74
C GLU A 43 -26.46 30.86 -16.95
N GLU A 44 -26.34 31.58 -18.07
CA GLU A 44 -25.66 31.07 -19.27
C GLU A 44 -24.18 30.78 -18.99
N VAL A 45 -23.48 31.68 -18.29
CA VAL A 45 -22.09 31.43 -17.90
C VAL A 45 -21.98 30.25 -16.94
N ALA A 46 -22.92 30.10 -16.00
CA ALA A 46 -22.95 28.95 -15.10
C ALA A 46 -23.14 27.63 -15.87
N LEU A 47 -24.07 27.58 -16.83
CA LEU A 47 -24.28 26.42 -17.67
C LEU A 47 -23.05 26.09 -18.53
N GLU A 48 -22.41 27.10 -19.12
CA GLU A 48 -21.16 26.92 -19.86
C GLU A 48 -20.01 26.40 -18.98
N LEU A 49 -19.87 26.92 -17.75
CA LEU A 49 -18.87 26.44 -16.78
C LEU A 49 -19.15 25.01 -16.32
N LEU A 50 -20.41 24.62 -16.18
CA LEU A 50 -20.79 23.24 -15.85
C LEU A 50 -20.43 22.29 -17.00
N ALA A 51 -20.78 22.64 -18.23
CA ALA A 51 -20.43 21.86 -19.41
C ALA A 51 -18.90 21.74 -19.59
N GLU A 52 -18.16 22.83 -19.34
CA GLU A 52 -16.69 22.80 -19.37
C GLU A 52 -16.11 21.88 -18.29
N ASN A 53 -16.67 21.90 -17.07
CA ASN A 53 -16.25 21.01 -15.99
C ASN A 53 -16.52 19.53 -16.31
N GLU A 54 -17.67 19.22 -16.90
CA GLU A 54 -17.98 17.87 -17.37
C GLU A 54 -16.98 17.43 -18.45
N ALA A 55 -16.72 18.27 -19.45
CA ALA A 55 -15.73 17.98 -20.49
C ALA A 55 -14.31 17.79 -19.94
N LEU A 56 -13.91 18.55 -18.92
CA LEU A 56 -12.62 18.38 -18.24
C LEU A 56 -12.54 17.06 -17.47
N ARG A 57 -13.63 16.65 -16.80
CA ARG A 57 -13.72 15.37 -16.09
C ARG A 57 -13.74 14.18 -17.05
N ASP A 58 -14.38 14.34 -18.21
CA ASP A 58 -14.43 13.33 -19.26
C ASP A 58 -13.25 13.41 -20.22
N GLY A 59 -12.31 14.33 -19.98
CA GLY A 59 -11.11 14.48 -20.78
C GLY A 59 -10.25 13.21 -20.76
N ALA A 60 -9.64 12.90 -21.89
CA ALA A 60 -8.73 11.75 -22.02
C ALA A 60 -7.62 11.77 -20.96
N ASN A 61 -7.11 12.96 -20.63
CA ASN A 61 -6.09 13.14 -19.59
C ASN A 61 -6.59 12.78 -18.20
N PHE A 62 -7.83 13.18 -17.83
CA PHE A 62 -8.38 12.84 -16.51
C PHE A 62 -8.59 11.33 -16.40
N ARG A 63 -9.16 10.69 -17.43
CA ARG A 63 -9.30 9.22 -17.47
C ARG A 63 -7.96 8.50 -17.41
N ALA A 64 -6.96 8.95 -18.17
CA ALA A 64 -5.62 8.37 -18.14
C ALA A 64 -4.98 8.49 -16.75
N ILE A 65 -5.09 9.65 -16.10
CA ILE A 65 -4.60 9.85 -14.73
C ILE A 65 -5.30 8.91 -13.74
N GLN A 66 -6.62 8.73 -13.86
CA GLN A 66 -7.35 7.80 -12.99
C GLN A 66 -6.90 6.35 -13.21
N SER A 67 -6.76 5.91 -14.47
CA SER A 67 -6.24 4.57 -14.79
C SER A 67 -4.85 4.36 -14.20
N LEU A 68 -3.94 5.30 -14.44
CA LEU A 68 -2.57 5.22 -13.93
C LEU A 68 -2.53 5.17 -12.40
N ARG A 69 -3.42 5.88 -11.71
CA ARG A 69 -3.51 5.81 -10.24
C ARG A 69 -3.92 4.42 -9.77
N LEU A 70 -4.90 3.80 -10.41
CA LEU A 70 -5.33 2.44 -10.10
C LEU A 70 -4.20 1.44 -10.37
N ASP A 71 -3.51 1.59 -11.51
CA ASP A 71 -2.37 0.73 -11.85
C ASP A 71 -1.23 0.88 -10.83
N CYS A 72 -0.92 2.11 -10.40
CA CYS A 72 0.08 2.36 -9.36
C CYS A 72 -0.30 1.75 -8.01
N GLU A 73 -1.58 1.77 -7.64
CA GLU A 73 -2.08 1.15 -6.42
C GLU A 73 -1.94 -0.38 -6.49
N ALA A 74 -2.37 -0.99 -7.58
CA ALA A 74 -2.22 -2.43 -7.81
C ALA A 74 -0.74 -2.88 -7.79
N LEU A 75 0.14 -2.11 -8.43
CA LEU A 75 1.58 -2.38 -8.41
C LEU A 75 2.18 -2.27 -7.00
N ARG A 76 1.68 -1.34 -6.18
CA ARG A 76 2.13 -1.20 -4.79
C ARG A 76 1.70 -2.42 -3.96
N ASP A 77 0.46 -2.85 -4.10
CA ASP A 77 -0.06 -4.04 -3.41
C ASP A 77 0.72 -5.32 -3.79
N ASP A 78 1.06 -5.48 -5.08
CA ASP A 78 1.85 -6.61 -5.53
C ASP A 78 3.31 -6.56 -5.03
N ASN A 79 3.90 -5.36 -4.95
CA ASN A 79 5.21 -5.17 -4.34
C ASN A 79 5.21 -5.56 -2.85
N ASP A 80 4.17 -5.18 -2.11
CA ASP A 80 4.02 -5.54 -0.70
C ASP A 80 3.89 -7.05 -0.49
N LYS A 81 3.21 -7.76 -1.41
CA LYS A 81 3.14 -9.24 -1.39
C LYS A 81 4.49 -9.87 -1.68
N LEU A 82 5.21 -9.35 -2.68
CA LEU A 82 6.55 -9.86 -3.05
C LEU A 82 7.55 -9.64 -1.92
N THR A 83 7.56 -8.46 -1.30
CA THR A 83 8.39 -8.15 -0.13
C THR A 83 8.15 -9.15 1.00
N ARG A 84 6.88 -9.43 1.33
CA ARG A 84 6.54 -10.43 2.35
C ARG A 84 7.05 -11.83 1.98
N ARG A 85 6.81 -12.27 0.75
CA ARG A 85 7.27 -13.58 0.28
C ARG A 85 8.81 -13.69 0.31
N ASN A 86 9.50 -12.63 -0.07
CA ASN A 86 10.95 -12.60 -0.05
C ASN A 86 11.50 -12.73 1.38
N GLY A 87 10.92 -12.01 2.35
CA GLY A 87 11.29 -12.15 3.75
C GLY A 87 11.07 -13.57 4.30
N MET A 88 10.01 -14.26 3.89
CA MET A 88 9.81 -15.67 4.26
C MET A 88 10.86 -16.59 3.63
N LEU A 89 11.25 -16.36 2.38
CA LEU A 89 12.28 -17.14 1.72
C LEU A 89 13.65 -16.94 2.38
N GLU A 90 13.98 -15.71 2.75
CA GLU A 90 15.20 -15.40 3.50
C GLU A 90 15.26 -16.16 4.83
N GLN A 91 14.15 -16.20 5.58
CA GLN A 91 14.06 -17.00 6.82
C GLN A 91 14.23 -18.50 6.55
N ASN A 92 13.61 -19.03 5.50
CA ASN A 92 13.77 -20.44 5.14
C ASN A 92 15.21 -20.79 4.75
N VAL A 93 15.87 -19.92 3.99
CA VAL A 93 17.28 -20.09 3.62
C VAL A 93 18.18 -20.08 4.85
N GLN A 94 17.91 -19.18 5.81
CA GLN A 94 18.63 -19.14 7.07
C GLN A 94 18.45 -20.45 7.87
N ALA A 95 17.20 -20.91 8.04
CA ALA A 95 16.91 -22.16 8.74
C ALA A 95 17.58 -23.37 8.08
N MET A 96 17.57 -23.45 6.74
CA MET A 96 18.26 -24.50 5.99
C MET A 96 19.77 -24.44 6.20
N THR A 97 20.35 -23.25 6.23
CA THR A 97 21.80 -23.05 6.43
C THR A 97 22.21 -23.49 7.84
N GLU A 98 21.46 -23.09 8.87
CA GLU A 98 21.69 -23.50 10.26
C GLU A 98 21.58 -25.02 10.42
N THR A 99 20.54 -25.61 9.82
CA THR A 99 20.35 -27.08 9.80
C THR A 99 21.53 -27.77 9.11
N HIS A 100 22.01 -27.23 7.98
CA HIS A 100 23.15 -27.79 7.26
C HIS A 100 24.45 -27.72 8.08
N VAL A 101 24.69 -26.61 8.79
CA VAL A 101 25.85 -26.45 9.68
C VAL A 101 25.78 -27.45 10.82
N LEU A 102 24.62 -27.57 11.48
CA LEU A 102 24.42 -28.53 12.57
C LEU A 102 24.65 -29.97 12.09
N TYR A 103 24.06 -30.34 10.96
CA TYR A 103 24.23 -31.65 10.34
C TYR A 103 25.70 -31.94 10.02
N THR A 104 26.40 -30.96 9.44
CA THR A 104 27.83 -31.09 9.10
C THR A 104 28.68 -31.24 10.37
N TRP A 105 28.36 -30.52 11.44
CA TRP A 105 29.02 -30.64 12.73
C TRP A 105 28.80 -32.03 13.35
N LEU A 106 27.56 -32.51 13.40
CA LEU A 106 27.21 -33.84 13.90
C LEU A 106 27.98 -34.93 13.14
N ARG A 107 28.02 -34.85 11.81
CA ARG A 107 28.76 -35.79 10.96
C ARG A 107 30.25 -35.85 11.32
N LYS A 108 30.89 -34.70 11.53
CA LYS A 108 32.31 -34.62 11.92
C LYS A 108 32.56 -35.14 13.33
N LYS A 109 31.58 -35.06 14.24
CA LYS A 109 31.71 -35.57 15.62
C LYS A 109 31.45 -37.07 15.74
N CYS A 110 30.61 -37.64 14.89
CA CYS A 110 30.24 -39.05 14.93
C CYS A 110 31.11 -39.95 14.02
N ASP A 111 32.13 -39.42 13.33
CA ASP A 111 32.95 -40.13 12.32
C ASP A 111 32.13 -40.94 11.29
N GLN A 112 30.95 -40.43 10.89
CA GLN A 112 30.02 -41.14 10.02
C GLN A 112 30.19 -40.77 8.53
N PRO A 113 30.44 -41.74 7.63
CA PRO A 113 30.75 -41.46 6.22
C PRO A 113 29.54 -41.30 5.29
N SER A 114 28.32 -41.73 5.65
CA SER A 114 27.15 -41.80 4.73
C SER A 114 25.91 -41.03 5.23
N ASN A 115 25.07 -40.55 4.30
CA ASN A 115 23.76 -39.91 4.56
C ASN A 115 22.67 -40.88 5.03
N ASP A 116 22.86 -42.19 4.87
CA ASP A 116 21.86 -43.20 5.28
C ASP A 116 21.83 -43.44 6.80
N ALA A 117 22.83 -42.92 7.53
CA ALA A 117 23.11 -43.28 8.91
C ALA A 117 23.22 -42.07 9.85
N VAL A 118 22.48 -40.98 9.57
CA VAL A 118 22.43 -39.81 10.46
C VAL A 118 21.53 -40.16 11.64
N ALA A 119 22.02 -41.04 12.49
CA ALA A 119 21.48 -41.14 13.82
C ALA A 119 21.90 -39.86 14.53
N VAL A 120 20.92 -39.06 14.98
CA VAL A 120 21.20 -37.99 15.94
C VAL A 120 21.74 -38.70 17.18
N GLN A 121 23.05 -38.77 17.35
CA GLN A 121 23.60 -39.30 18.58
C GLN A 121 23.29 -38.24 19.66
N MET A 122 22.35 -38.52 20.54
CA MET A 122 22.12 -37.71 21.74
C MET A 122 23.04 -38.23 22.83
N ASN A 123 23.71 -37.31 23.54
CA ASN A 123 24.53 -37.65 24.70
C ASN A 123 23.58 -37.96 25.86
N ILE A 124 23.38 -39.25 26.16
CA ILE A 124 22.57 -39.73 27.28
C ILE A 124 23.55 -40.29 28.31
N GLY A 125 23.73 -39.59 29.42
CA GLY A 125 24.42 -40.14 30.60
C GLY A 125 25.83 -40.68 30.36
N HIS A 126 26.61 -40.05 29.48
CA HIS A 126 27.98 -40.43 29.03
C HIS A 126 28.09 -41.40 27.85
N ASP A 127 26.99 -41.92 27.30
CA ASP A 127 26.99 -42.77 26.11
C ASP A 127 26.28 -42.10 24.92
N TRP A 128 26.82 -42.30 23.71
CA TRP A 128 26.25 -41.81 22.46
C TRP A 128 25.38 -42.90 21.83
N VAL A 129 24.06 -42.77 21.94
CA VAL A 129 23.11 -43.77 21.40
C VAL A 129 22.49 -43.27 20.09
N PRO A 130 22.41 -44.11 19.04
CA PRO A 130 21.76 -43.73 17.79
C PRO A 130 20.24 -43.56 17.93
N VAL A 131 19.73 -42.35 17.72
CA VAL A 131 18.29 -42.06 17.64
C VAL A 131 17.74 -42.56 16.32
N HIS A 132 16.73 -43.44 16.40
CA HIS A 132 16.08 -44.04 15.22
C HIS A 132 14.73 -43.38 14.91
N ASP A 133 14.09 -42.78 15.93
CA ASP A 133 12.86 -42.00 15.79
C ASP A 133 12.86 -40.89 16.85
N LEU A 134 13.27 -39.68 16.45
CA LEU A 134 13.52 -38.56 17.36
C LEU A 134 12.28 -38.21 18.19
N ASP A 135 11.07 -38.34 17.65
CA ASP A 135 9.83 -37.97 18.36
C ASP A 135 9.42 -39.04 19.38
N ARG A 136 9.63 -40.32 19.07
CA ARG A 136 9.39 -41.43 20.00
C ARG A 136 10.44 -41.48 21.10
N ASP A 137 11.70 -41.30 20.73
CA ASP A 137 12.83 -41.46 21.65
C ASP A 137 12.88 -40.26 22.64
N LEU A 138 12.52 -39.04 22.22
CA LEU A 138 12.34 -37.89 23.13
C LEU A 138 11.16 -38.07 24.10
N ARG A 139 10.01 -38.60 23.64
CA ARG A 139 8.87 -38.88 24.53
C ARG A 139 9.22 -39.93 25.59
N THR A 140 9.94 -40.97 25.19
CA THR A 140 10.38 -42.05 26.10
C THR A 140 11.34 -41.53 27.18
N MET A 141 12.17 -40.53 26.87
CA MET A 141 13.06 -39.89 27.85
C MET A 141 12.30 -38.97 28.81
N ILE A 142 11.33 -38.21 28.32
CA ILE A 142 10.48 -37.35 29.17
C ILE A 142 9.71 -38.21 30.18
N ASP A 143 9.20 -39.37 29.74
CA ASP A 143 8.50 -40.33 30.61
C ASP A 143 9.43 -41.06 31.61
N GLN A 144 10.76 -41.03 31.40
CA GLN A 144 11.77 -41.63 32.28
C GLN A 144 12.41 -40.65 33.27
N GLU A 145 12.35 -39.34 33.00
CA GLU A 145 12.89 -38.29 33.88
C GLU A 145 11.84 -37.63 34.79
N GLU A 146 10.54 -37.94 34.64
CA GLU A 146 9.54 -37.56 35.65
C GLU A 146 9.61 -38.53 36.86
N PRO A 147 9.75 -38.02 38.11
CA PRO A 147 9.73 -38.83 39.32
C PRO A 147 8.34 -39.39 39.69
#